data_AF-A0A1A7WR18-F1
#
_entry.id   AF-A0A1A7WR18-F1
#
_cell.length_a   1.000
_cell.length_b   1.000
_cell.length_c   1.000
_cell.angle_alpha   90.00
_cell.angle_beta   90.00
_cell.angle_gamma   90.00
#
_symmetry.space_group_name_H-M   'P 1'
#
loop_
_entity.id
_entity.type
_entity.pdbx_description
1 polymer ?
#
loop_
_entity_poly.entity_id
_entity_poly.type
_entity_poly.pdbx_seq_one_letter_code
_entity_poly.pdbx_strand_id
1 'polypeptide(L)'
;VKSADNNAGICYVQLDMGLLSDCLPELTRMARKFTHISTLVQYLHLSLTCMCEAWEDILLQMDHRLTKFVQEKNTSTQVQDEFLELLLWGQSSPELQAFLMNQLTVKGLKKLGQSIESSYSSIQKLVISHLQSGSEALLYHLSEVRGMSLWKQKFEPLGLDSEAIDGAITAVGSFSLKANELLQVIDKSMKNFKAFFRWLYVAMLRMCDEHVPPELNKMTQKDIAFVADFLSEHFSENEELFNRKGKYFNVERVGQYLKDEDEDLVSPPNTKGNQWLKFLQESTHLKESPLLFPSYPQKSLHFVKRMMESVIEHCLQKPAEVIGKSVKQAVFLPLYAISEKSENTPRHFELPSLWNDKKAKMHCVVFCMPEISPCKLYLLRKGTDPNRHIPNSFMSVDLSLYLDNADDDGAAAQSHCAYSCLDARFYDDEMLTVILQGSEEHNSRRILAQLSLASSLSCDTEFVLEPSVRLDQQCSTIPCQSLVLGNQWRELENMKAEFVAVNGNRKVACVLSANFRHIRIFEMDVEDEDDEGVDSQNVSADQDGLETTITSQGPVEQSLDSEGEAREQEGDALQKTEEQLESEEAL
;
A
#
# COMPACT_ATOMS: atom_id res chain seq x y z
N VAL A 1 -8.91 -12.22 -28.03
CA VAL A 1 -9.55 -12.93 -29.17
C VAL A 1 -8.99 -14.35 -29.18
N LYS A 2 -9.79 -15.38 -28.93
CA LYS A 2 -9.35 -16.78 -29.00
C LYS A 2 -9.55 -17.26 -30.45
N SER A 3 -8.46 -17.56 -31.15
CA SER A 3 -8.50 -18.22 -32.46
C SER A 3 -8.96 -19.67 -32.31
N ALA A 4 -9.62 -20.18 -33.36
CA ALA A 4 -10.31 -21.47 -33.39
C ALA A 4 -9.38 -22.71 -33.57
N ASP A 5 -8.06 -22.54 -33.43
CA ASP A 5 -7.10 -23.64 -33.44
C ASP A 5 -6.51 -23.80 -32.03
N ASN A 6 -6.65 -24.99 -31.48
CA ASN A 6 -6.43 -25.35 -30.07
C ASN A 6 -4.96 -25.41 -29.64
N ASN A 7 -4.05 -24.71 -30.34
CA ASN A 7 -2.63 -24.68 -29.98
C ASN A 7 -2.28 -23.32 -29.35
N ALA A 8 -1.79 -23.34 -28.10
CA ALA A 8 -1.23 -22.14 -27.48
C ALA A 8 -0.08 -21.61 -28.33
N GLY A 9 -0.05 -20.30 -28.60
CA GLY A 9 0.97 -19.68 -29.44
C GLY A 9 1.52 -18.41 -28.82
N ILE A 10 2.82 -18.18 -28.99
CA ILE A 10 3.51 -16.98 -28.52
C ILE A 10 3.40 -15.91 -29.62
N CYS A 11 2.94 -14.74 -29.23
CA CYS A 11 2.77 -13.58 -30.12
C CYS A 11 3.50 -12.37 -29.53
N TYR A 12 4.12 -11.58 -30.39
CA TYR A 12 4.64 -10.27 -30.06
C TYR A 12 3.56 -9.22 -30.35
N VAL A 13 3.31 -8.35 -29.37
CA VAL A 13 2.35 -7.25 -29.49
C VAL A 13 3.03 -5.95 -29.09
N GLN A 14 3.00 -4.96 -29.98
CA GLN A 14 3.42 -3.59 -29.68
C GLN A 14 2.17 -2.72 -29.58
N LEU A 15 2.04 -2.05 -28.44
CA LEU A 15 0.96 -1.11 -28.18
C LEU A 15 1.47 0.32 -28.32
N ASP A 16 0.77 1.12 -29.13
CA ASP A 16 1.05 2.55 -29.26
C ASP A 16 0.46 3.29 -28.05
N MET A 17 1.36 3.97 -27.34
CA MET A 17 1.10 4.77 -26.15
C MET A 17 1.39 6.26 -26.41
N GLY A 18 1.17 6.75 -27.63
CA GLY A 18 1.45 8.12 -28.05
C GLY A 18 0.91 9.20 -27.10
N LEU A 19 -0.32 9.02 -26.59
CA LEU A 19 -0.92 9.96 -25.61
C LEU A 19 -0.06 10.13 -24.35
N LEU A 20 0.54 9.05 -23.83
CA LEU A 20 1.41 9.09 -22.65
C LEU A 20 2.73 9.81 -22.95
N SER A 21 3.24 9.67 -24.17
CA SER A 21 4.45 10.35 -24.62
C SER A 21 4.22 11.86 -24.81
N ASP A 22 3.13 12.23 -25.48
CA ASP A 22 2.82 13.63 -25.81
C ASP A 22 2.46 14.45 -24.56
N CYS A 23 1.76 13.83 -23.61
CA CYS A 23 1.30 14.46 -22.36
C CYS A 23 2.12 14.03 -21.14
N LEU A 24 3.39 13.64 -21.32
CA LEU A 24 4.24 13.12 -20.25
C LEU A 24 4.34 14.04 -19.00
N PRO A 25 4.58 15.36 -19.13
CA PRO A 25 4.68 16.22 -17.94
C PRO A 25 3.34 16.40 -17.24
N GLU A 26 2.24 16.53 -17.99
CA GLU A 26 0.88 16.60 -17.46
C GLU A 26 0.51 15.31 -16.71
N LEU A 27 0.75 14.15 -17.34
CA LEU A 27 0.51 12.84 -16.76
C LEU A 27 1.33 12.63 -15.49
N THR A 28 2.62 12.98 -15.51
CA THR A 28 3.50 12.83 -14.35
C THR A 28 3.02 13.68 -13.18
N ARG A 29 2.60 14.93 -13.44
CA ARG A 29 2.05 15.82 -12.41
C ARG A 29 0.72 15.31 -11.87
N MET A 30 -0.18 14.85 -12.75
CA MET A 30 -1.47 14.28 -12.39
C MET A 30 -1.30 13.01 -11.54
N ALA A 31 -0.47 12.07 -11.99
CA ALA A 31 -0.18 10.83 -11.27
C ALA A 31 0.37 11.12 -9.88
N ARG A 32 1.31 12.07 -9.74
CA ARG A 32 1.85 12.46 -8.42
C ARG A 32 0.77 12.98 -7.49
N LYS A 33 -0.15 13.84 -7.96
CA LYS A 33 -1.27 14.33 -7.15
C LYS A 33 -2.26 13.23 -6.79
N PHE A 34 -2.55 12.33 -7.72
CA PHE A 34 -3.42 11.17 -7.47
C PHE A 34 -2.83 10.22 -6.44
N THR A 35 -1.52 9.97 -6.47
CA THR A 35 -0.82 9.21 -5.44
C THR A 35 -0.96 9.88 -4.08
N HIS A 36 -0.70 11.20 -3.98
CA HIS A 36 -0.88 11.93 -2.73
C HIS A 36 -2.33 11.85 -2.20
N ILE A 37 -3.32 12.01 -3.08
CA ILE A 37 -4.74 11.89 -2.74
C ILE A 37 -5.05 10.48 -2.22
N SER A 38 -4.63 9.43 -2.93
CA SER A 38 -4.85 8.04 -2.52
C SER A 38 -4.19 7.71 -1.19
N THR A 39 -2.97 8.19 -0.96
CA THR A 39 -2.26 8.02 0.32
C THR A 39 -2.98 8.73 1.45
N LEU A 40 -3.49 9.95 1.22
CA LEU A 40 -4.24 10.70 2.23
C LEU A 40 -5.59 10.05 2.55
N VAL A 41 -6.30 9.52 1.55
CA VAL A 41 -7.53 8.75 1.80
C VAL A 41 -7.24 7.52 2.67
N GLN A 42 -6.18 6.78 2.37
CA GLN A 42 -5.76 5.63 3.19
C GLN A 42 -5.34 6.06 4.60
N TYR A 43 -4.66 7.19 4.73
CA TYR A 43 -4.28 7.76 6.03
C TYR A 43 -5.49 8.18 6.87
N LEU A 44 -6.50 8.80 6.25
CA LEU A 44 -7.77 9.13 6.91
C LEU A 44 -8.52 7.87 7.32
N HIS A 45 -8.51 6.84 6.48
CA HIS A 45 -9.10 5.54 6.80
C HIS A 45 -8.45 4.93 8.05
N LEU A 46 -7.11 4.85 8.08
CA LEU A 46 -6.37 4.31 9.22
C LEU A 46 -6.60 5.13 10.49
N SER A 47 -6.60 6.46 10.37
CA SER A 47 -6.86 7.36 11.50
C SER A 47 -8.24 7.11 12.11
N LEU A 48 -9.26 6.89 11.28
CA LEU A 48 -10.59 6.55 11.75
C LEU A 48 -10.64 5.16 12.41
N THR A 49 -9.91 4.17 11.88
CA THR A 49 -9.79 2.85 12.50
C THR A 49 -9.19 2.95 13.91
N CYS A 50 -8.08 3.67 14.07
CA CYS A 50 -7.48 3.90 15.40
C CYS A 50 -8.44 4.64 16.36
N MET A 51 -9.28 5.55 15.86
CA MET A 51 -10.31 6.19 16.68
C MET A 51 -11.40 5.20 17.13
N CYS A 52 -11.78 4.26 16.27
CA CYS A 52 -12.77 3.23 16.60
C CYS A 52 -12.22 2.28 17.67
N GLU A 53 -10.98 1.83 17.54
CA GLU A 53 -10.30 0.98 18.54
C GLU A 53 -10.26 1.67 19.92
N ALA A 54 -9.82 2.93 19.97
CA ALA A 54 -9.78 3.70 21.22
C ALA A 54 -11.17 3.94 21.83
N TRP A 55 -12.23 3.95 21.01
CA TRP A 55 -13.61 4.10 21.45
C TRP A 55 -14.22 2.78 21.94
N GLU A 56 -13.92 1.65 21.30
CA GLU A 56 -14.40 0.33 21.73
C GLU A 56 -13.92 0.01 23.15
N ASP A 57 -12.69 0.40 23.50
CA ASP A 57 -12.15 0.32 24.85
C ASP A 57 -13.00 1.09 25.88
N ILE A 58 -13.52 2.28 25.53
CA ILE A 58 -14.42 3.07 26.39
C ILE A 58 -15.76 2.33 26.57
N LEU A 59 -16.33 1.89 25.44
CA LEU A 59 -17.65 1.29 25.41
C LEU A 59 -17.69 0.01 26.25
N LEU A 60 -16.66 -0.83 26.13
CA LEU A 60 -16.58 -2.11 26.84
C LEU A 60 -16.51 -1.93 28.36
N GLN A 61 -15.90 -0.85 28.86
CA GLN A 61 -15.78 -0.58 30.30
C GLN A 61 -17.05 0.02 30.92
N MET A 62 -17.74 0.91 30.20
CA MET A 62 -18.94 1.61 30.69
C MET A 62 -20.20 0.75 30.58
N ASP A 63 -20.45 0.18 29.40
CA ASP A 63 -21.67 -0.61 29.16
C ASP A 63 -21.68 -1.88 30.01
N HIS A 64 -20.54 -2.55 30.19
CA HIS A 64 -20.51 -3.80 30.96
C HIS A 64 -20.88 -3.60 32.43
N ARG A 65 -20.53 -2.45 33.04
CA ARG A 65 -20.83 -2.17 34.45
C ARG A 65 -22.25 -1.66 34.66
N LEU A 66 -22.72 -0.76 33.80
CA LEU A 66 -24.09 -0.21 33.89
C LEU A 66 -25.15 -1.23 33.47
N THR A 67 -24.89 -2.01 32.41
CA THR A 67 -25.83 -3.07 31.95
C THR A 67 -25.94 -4.18 32.99
N LYS A 68 -24.84 -4.57 33.63
CA LYS A 68 -24.86 -5.54 34.74
C LYS A 68 -25.69 -5.04 35.92
N PHE A 69 -25.56 -3.77 36.29
CA PHE A 69 -26.39 -3.16 37.33
C PHE A 69 -27.89 -3.22 37.01
N VAL A 70 -28.26 -2.90 35.77
CA VAL A 70 -29.66 -2.90 35.32
C VAL A 70 -30.25 -4.31 35.26
N GLN A 71 -29.46 -5.29 34.83
CA GLN A 71 -29.88 -6.70 34.77
C GLN A 71 -29.99 -7.37 36.15
N GLU A 72 -29.15 -6.96 37.11
CA GLU A 72 -29.17 -7.49 38.49
C GLU A 72 -30.24 -6.82 39.37
N LYS A 73 -30.82 -5.72 38.90
CA LYS A 73 -31.89 -4.99 39.58
C LYS A 73 -33.24 -5.69 39.42
N ASN A 74 -33.94 -5.93 40.53
CA ASN A 74 -35.31 -6.50 40.54
C ASN A 74 -36.40 -5.41 40.71
N THR A 75 -36.07 -4.13 40.59
CA THR A 75 -36.99 -3.00 40.83
C THR A 75 -37.40 -2.29 39.53
N SER A 76 -38.58 -1.68 39.51
CA SER A 76 -39.14 -0.97 38.34
C SER A 76 -38.65 0.48 38.19
N THR A 77 -37.73 0.95 39.03
CA THR A 77 -37.18 2.32 38.97
C THR A 77 -36.04 2.43 37.96
N GLN A 78 -36.11 3.45 37.09
CA GLN A 78 -35.07 3.74 36.11
C GLN A 78 -33.75 4.13 36.79
N VAL A 79 -32.61 3.84 36.13
CA VAL A 79 -31.27 4.23 36.61
C VAL A 79 -31.16 5.75 36.74
N GLN A 80 -31.78 6.50 35.81
CA GLN A 80 -31.85 7.96 35.86
C GLN A 80 -32.47 8.46 37.17
N ASP A 81 -33.62 7.90 37.55
CA ASP A 81 -34.39 8.35 38.72
C ASP A 81 -33.59 8.14 40.01
N GLU A 82 -32.89 7.01 40.15
CA GLU A 82 -32.09 6.75 41.35
C GLU A 82 -30.88 7.69 41.48
N PHE A 83 -30.19 7.97 40.36
CA PHE A 83 -29.09 8.94 40.38
C PHE A 83 -29.59 10.37 40.60
N LEU A 84 -30.79 10.72 40.10
CA LEU A 84 -31.42 12.02 40.38
C LEU A 84 -31.87 12.14 41.84
N GLU A 85 -32.42 11.08 42.43
CA GLU A 85 -32.76 11.04 43.86
C GLU A 85 -31.50 11.20 44.72
N LEU A 86 -30.40 10.53 44.36
CA LEU A 86 -29.10 10.72 45.00
C LEU A 86 -28.59 12.16 44.85
N LEU A 87 -28.78 12.79 43.69
CA LEU A 87 -28.35 14.16 43.44
C LEU A 87 -29.16 15.18 44.25
N LEU A 88 -30.48 15.00 44.32
CA LEU A 88 -31.41 15.94 44.95
C LEU A 88 -31.49 15.79 46.47
N TRP A 89 -31.56 14.55 46.95
CA TRP A 89 -31.84 14.24 48.35
C TRP A 89 -30.64 13.68 49.12
N GLY A 90 -29.57 13.29 48.41
CA GLY A 90 -28.39 12.67 49.02
C GLY A 90 -28.63 11.27 49.58
N GLN A 91 -29.79 10.67 49.31
CA GLN A 91 -30.13 9.32 49.72
C GLN A 91 -30.04 8.37 48.51
N SER A 92 -29.32 7.27 48.66
CA SER A 92 -29.23 6.20 47.66
C SER A 92 -30.14 5.04 48.03
N SER A 93 -30.74 4.38 47.03
CA SER A 93 -31.39 3.08 47.23
C SER A 93 -30.37 2.03 47.72
N PRO A 94 -30.79 0.99 48.48
CA PRO A 94 -29.87 -0.05 48.94
C PRO A 94 -29.21 -0.81 47.78
N GLU A 95 -29.89 -0.93 46.63
CA GLU A 95 -29.36 -1.53 45.41
C GLU A 95 -28.26 -0.65 44.80
N LEU A 96 -28.50 0.66 44.65
CA LEU A 96 -27.50 1.60 44.13
C LEU A 96 -26.29 1.73 45.06
N GLN A 97 -26.52 1.73 46.38
CA GLN A 97 -25.45 1.74 47.37
C GLN A 97 -24.60 0.46 47.28
N ALA A 98 -25.21 -0.72 47.15
CA ALA A 98 -24.48 -1.97 46.97
C ALA A 98 -23.66 -1.98 45.68
N PHE A 99 -24.20 -1.44 44.57
CA PHE A 99 -23.47 -1.31 43.32
C PHE A 99 -22.25 -0.38 43.45
N LEU A 100 -22.46 0.84 43.96
CA LEU A 100 -21.39 1.84 44.10
C LEU A 100 -20.30 1.34 45.05
N MET A 101 -20.65 0.72 46.17
CA MET A 101 -19.69 0.30 47.19
C MET A 101 -19.01 -1.04 46.91
N ASN A 102 -19.74 -2.03 46.41
CA ASN A 102 -19.21 -3.39 46.26
C ASN A 102 -18.71 -3.70 44.85
N GLN A 103 -19.36 -3.17 43.81
CA GLN A 103 -19.01 -3.52 42.41
C GLN A 103 -18.13 -2.47 41.74
N LEU A 104 -18.46 -1.18 41.90
CA LEU A 104 -17.70 -0.08 41.31
C LEU A 104 -16.49 0.28 42.18
N THR A 105 -16.71 0.46 43.49
CA THR A 105 -15.74 0.91 44.51
C THR A 105 -15.17 2.30 44.24
N VAL A 106 -14.71 2.99 45.29
CA VAL A 106 -14.08 4.32 45.16
C VAL A 106 -12.82 4.28 44.28
N LYS A 107 -12.01 3.21 44.42
CA LYS A 107 -10.80 3.00 43.60
C LYS A 107 -11.13 2.68 42.15
N GLY A 108 -12.15 1.85 41.91
CA GLY A 108 -12.60 1.52 40.56
C GLY A 108 -13.20 2.72 39.83
N LEU A 109 -13.94 3.60 40.53
CA LEU A 109 -14.44 4.86 39.95
C LEU A 109 -13.29 5.76 39.47
N LYS A 110 -12.22 5.92 40.27
CA LYS A 110 -11.04 6.71 39.84
C LYS A 110 -10.37 6.12 38.61
N LYS A 111 -10.16 4.80 38.58
CA LYS A 111 -9.56 4.11 37.43
C LYS A 111 -10.42 4.25 36.18
N LEU A 112 -11.73 4.08 36.31
CA LEU A 112 -12.69 4.24 35.23
C LEU A 112 -12.68 5.67 34.68
N GLY A 113 -12.75 6.68 35.55
CA GLY A 113 -12.69 8.09 35.15
C GLY A 113 -11.40 8.44 34.41
N GLN A 114 -10.25 7.97 34.91
CA GLN A 114 -8.95 8.16 34.25
C GLN A 114 -8.90 7.47 32.88
N SER A 115 -9.37 6.22 32.77
CA SER A 115 -9.40 5.49 31.50
C SER A 115 -10.25 6.20 30.46
N ILE A 116 -11.45 6.67 30.85
CA ILE A 116 -12.35 7.39 29.95
C ILE A 116 -11.74 8.72 29.52
N GLU A 117 -11.17 9.50 30.46
CA GLU A 117 -10.50 10.77 30.15
C GLU A 117 -9.31 10.58 29.19
N SER A 118 -8.50 9.52 29.40
CA SER A 118 -7.39 9.20 28.48
C SER A 118 -7.88 8.82 27.10
N SER A 119 -8.90 7.96 26.98
CA SER A 119 -9.41 7.54 25.67
C SER A 119 -10.06 8.68 24.91
N TYR A 120 -10.86 9.53 25.56
CA TYR A 120 -11.42 10.75 24.93
C TYR A 120 -10.33 11.71 24.48
N SER A 121 -9.27 11.92 25.28
CA SER A 121 -8.13 12.77 24.88
C SER A 121 -7.39 12.17 23.67
N SER A 122 -7.22 10.85 23.62
CA SER A 122 -6.63 10.17 22.46
C SER A 122 -7.47 10.35 21.21
N ILE A 123 -8.80 10.13 21.28
CA ILE A 123 -9.71 10.34 20.15
C ILE A 123 -9.72 11.82 19.71
N GLN A 124 -9.76 12.76 20.66
CA GLN A 124 -9.71 14.20 20.37
C GLN A 124 -8.43 14.58 19.60
N LYS A 125 -7.27 14.08 20.04
CA LYS A 125 -5.99 14.28 19.34
C LYS A 125 -5.99 13.65 17.96
N LEU A 126 -6.56 12.45 17.80
CA LEU A 126 -6.70 11.80 16.49
C LEU A 126 -7.54 12.63 15.52
N VAL A 127 -8.64 13.21 15.99
CA VAL A 127 -9.49 14.09 15.17
C VAL A 127 -8.72 15.35 14.73
N ILE A 128 -8.10 16.06 15.66
CA ILE A 128 -7.43 17.34 15.37
C ILE A 128 -6.16 17.14 14.54
N SER A 129 -5.25 16.29 15.02
CA SER A 129 -3.91 16.18 14.45
C SER A 129 -3.84 15.30 13.20
N HIS A 130 -4.79 14.37 13.01
CA HIS A 130 -4.74 13.42 11.90
C HIS A 130 -5.93 13.57 10.95
N LEU A 131 -7.16 13.58 11.48
CA LEU A 131 -8.36 13.60 10.62
C LEU A 131 -8.57 14.97 9.94
N GLN A 132 -8.45 16.07 10.70
CA GLN A 132 -8.60 17.42 10.17
C GLN A 132 -7.43 17.79 9.25
N SER A 133 -6.20 17.63 9.72
CA SER A 133 -5.00 17.89 8.91
C SER A 133 -4.96 17.08 7.62
N GLY A 134 -5.33 15.79 7.66
CA GLY A 134 -5.43 14.94 6.49
C GLY A 134 -6.54 15.39 5.52
N SER A 135 -7.68 15.85 6.05
CA SER A 135 -8.78 16.39 5.24
C SER A 135 -8.42 17.71 4.57
N GLU A 136 -7.69 18.58 5.27
CA GLU A 136 -7.20 19.86 4.75
C GLU A 136 -6.16 19.65 3.64
N ALA A 137 -5.20 18.74 3.86
CA ALA A 137 -4.22 18.37 2.84
C ALA A 137 -4.88 17.74 1.60
N LEU A 138 -5.91 16.91 1.82
CA LEU A 138 -6.69 16.31 0.74
C LEU A 138 -7.44 17.37 -0.06
N LEU A 139 -8.06 18.34 0.61
CA LEU A 139 -8.74 19.47 -0.01
C LEU A 139 -7.76 20.34 -0.82
N TYR A 140 -6.56 20.57 -0.29
CA TYR A 140 -5.50 21.29 -0.98
C TYR A 140 -5.11 20.60 -2.30
N HIS A 141 -4.80 19.30 -2.27
CA HIS A 141 -4.43 18.57 -3.48
C HIS A 141 -5.58 18.45 -4.48
N LEU A 142 -6.82 18.24 -4.03
CA LEU A 142 -7.97 18.26 -4.92
C LEU A 142 -8.19 19.63 -5.56
N SER A 143 -7.91 20.72 -4.84
CA SER A 143 -7.98 22.08 -5.39
C SER A 143 -6.93 22.32 -6.48
N GLU A 144 -5.71 21.79 -6.32
CA GLU A 144 -4.70 21.82 -7.39
C GLU A 144 -5.14 21.00 -8.60
N VAL A 145 -5.69 19.80 -8.39
CA VAL A 145 -6.20 18.93 -9.45
C VAL A 145 -7.39 19.58 -10.16
N ARG A 146 -8.26 20.29 -9.43
CA ARG A 146 -9.31 21.14 -10.02
C ARG A 146 -8.70 22.18 -10.94
N GLY A 147 -7.66 22.88 -10.50
CA GLY A 147 -6.91 23.83 -11.32
C GLY A 147 -6.39 23.20 -12.63
N MET A 148 -5.90 21.96 -12.57
CA MET A 148 -5.48 21.19 -13.76
C MET A 148 -6.68 20.86 -14.67
N SER A 149 -7.80 20.42 -14.11
CA SER A 149 -9.00 20.06 -14.88
C SER A 149 -9.63 21.22 -15.65
N LEU A 150 -9.46 22.45 -15.15
CA LEU A 150 -9.91 23.65 -15.84
C LEU A 150 -9.10 23.94 -17.12
N TRP A 151 -7.88 23.40 -17.23
CA TRP A 151 -7.05 23.50 -18.42
C TRP A 151 -7.42 22.40 -19.43
N LYS A 152 -8.62 22.53 -20.00
CA LYS A 152 -9.23 21.53 -20.89
C LYS A 152 -8.31 21.08 -22.02
N GLN A 153 -7.62 22.01 -22.69
CA GLN A 153 -6.70 21.70 -23.80
C GLN A 153 -5.64 20.63 -23.47
N LYS A 154 -5.20 20.56 -22.20
CA LYS A 154 -4.13 19.67 -21.75
C LYS A 154 -4.65 18.43 -21.02
N PHE A 155 -5.68 18.57 -20.18
CA PHE A 155 -6.12 17.51 -19.27
C PHE A 155 -7.44 16.84 -19.67
N GLU A 156 -8.21 17.43 -20.59
CA GLU A 156 -9.41 16.78 -21.15
C GLU A 156 -9.08 15.48 -21.92
N PRO A 157 -8.00 15.41 -22.74
CA PRO A 157 -7.60 14.16 -23.39
C PRO A 157 -7.19 13.06 -22.42
N LEU A 158 -6.73 13.43 -21.21
CA LEU A 158 -6.37 12.51 -20.14
C LEU A 158 -7.60 12.03 -19.33
N GLY A 159 -8.79 12.55 -19.62
CA GLY A 159 -10.04 12.15 -18.98
C GLY A 159 -10.32 12.84 -17.64
N LEU A 160 -9.66 13.96 -17.34
CA LEU A 160 -9.84 14.68 -16.09
C LEU A 160 -11.14 15.51 -16.12
N ASP A 161 -12.09 15.17 -15.27
CA ASP A 161 -13.43 15.76 -15.24
C ASP A 161 -13.58 16.79 -14.13
N SER A 162 -13.81 18.05 -14.52
CA SER A 162 -13.96 19.17 -13.58
C SER A 162 -15.18 19.01 -12.67
N GLU A 163 -16.31 18.47 -13.17
CA GLU A 163 -17.52 18.33 -12.35
C GLU A 163 -17.35 17.23 -11.30
N ALA A 164 -16.70 16.13 -11.68
CA ALA A 164 -16.38 15.05 -10.75
C ALA A 164 -15.45 15.54 -9.63
N ILE A 165 -14.42 16.31 -9.96
CA ILE A 165 -13.48 16.87 -8.97
C ILE A 165 -14.18 17.88 -8.05
N ASP A 166 -15.07 18.71 -8.57
CA ASP A 166 -15.90 19.62 -7.74
C ASP A 166 -16.79 18.82 -6.76
N GLY A 167 -17.35 17.69 -7.21
CA GLY A 167 -18.04 16.74 -6.35
C GLY A 167 -17.14 16.17 -5.25
N ALA A 168 -15.91 15.79 -5.58
CA ALA A 168 -14.93 15.28 -4.61
C ALA A 168 -14.55 16.33 -3.56
N ILE A 169 -14.27 17.58 -3.98
CA ILE A 169 -14.00 18.71 -3.09
C ILE A 169 -15.16 18.93 -2.12
N THR A 170 -16.38 18.89 -2.64
CA THR A 170 -17.61 19.06 -1.84
C THR A 170 -17.79 17.93 -0.82
N ALA A 171 -17.49 16.69 -1.20
CA ALA A 171 -17.55 15.54 -0.31
C ALA A 171 -16.50 15.61 0.81
N VAL A 172 -15.27 16.00 0.50
CA VAL A 172 -14.20 16.22 1.50
C VAL A 172 -14.55 17.37 2.44
N GLY A 173 -15.12 18.47 1.93
CA GLY A 173 -15.62 19.56 2.76
C GLY A 173 -16.73 19.11 3.72
N SER A 174 -17.66 18.28 3.24
CA SER A 174 -18.72 17.69 4.06
C SER A 174 -18.17 16.76 5.15
N PHE A 175 -17.16 15.96 4.81
CA PHE A 175 -16.44 15.11 5.77
C PHE A 175 -15.73 15.94 6.85
N SER A 176 -15.04 17.02 6.46
CA SER A 176 -14.37 17.93 7.40
C SER A 176 -15.37 18.63 8.34
N LEU A 177 -16.54 19.03 7.85
CA LEU A 177 -17.62 19.54 8.71
C LEU A 177 -18.10 18.49 9.70
N LYS A 178 -18.22 17.22 9.27
CA LYS A 178 -18.65 16.12 10.15
C LYS A 178 -17.60 15.77 11.19
N ALA A 179 -16.31 15.83 10.85
CA ALA A 179 -15.20 15.69 11.79
C ALA A 179 -15.21 16.81 12.86
N ASN A 180 -15.49 18.05 12.45
CA ASN A 180 -15.68 19.17 13.39
C ASN A 180 -16.89 19.00 14.30
N GLU A 181 -18.02 18.49 13.77
CA GLU A 181 -19.20 18.16 14.58
C GLU A 181 -18.87 17.08 15.62
N LEU A 182 -18.14 16.02 15.23
CA LEU A 182 -17.66 14.99 16.13
C LEU A 182 -16.77 15.58 17.24
N LEU A 183 -15.87 16.49 16.91
CA LEU A 183 -15.02 17.16 17.90
C LEU A 183 -15.85 17.92 18.94
N GLN A 184 -16.89 18.64 18.51
CA GLN A 184 -17.80 19.33 19.43
C GLN A 184 -18.57 18.36 20.34
N VAL A 185 -18.98 17.21 19.82
CA VAL A 185 -19.64 16.15 20.60
C VAL A 185 -18.67 15.54 21.62
N ILE A 186 -17.42 15.28 21.23
CA ILE A 186 -16.36 14.82 22.14
C ILE A 186 -16.14 15.82 23.27
N ASP A 187 -15.98 17.12 22.95
CA ASP A 187 -15.75 18.16 23.94
C ASP A 187 -16.90 18.33 24.92
N LYS A 188 -18.16 18.27 24.42
CA LYS A 188 -19.35 18.32 25.28
C LYS A 188 -19.40 17.08 26.18
N SER A 189 -19.18 15.90 25.61
CA SER A 189 -19.18 14.62 26.34
C SER A 189 -18.12 14.61 27.45
N MET A 190 -16.89 15.02 27.15
CA MET A 190 -15.78 15.06 28.11
C MET A 190 -16.06 16.00 29.30
N LYS A 191 -16.65 17.18 29.04
CA LYS A 191 -17.07 18.13 30.10
C LYS A 191 -18.16 17.53 30.99
N ASN A 192 -19.16 16.90 30.39
CA ASN A 192 -20.26 16.27 31.13
C ASN A 192 -19.76 15.10 31.99
N PHE A 193 -18.93 14.21 31.42
CA PHE A 193 -18.33 13.10 32.16
C PHE A 193 -17.47 13.58 33.33
N LYS A 194 -16.66 14.63 33.13
CA LYS A 194 -15.82 15.18 34.20
C LYS A 194 -16.64 15.74 35.36
N ALA A 195 -17.75 16.42 35.05
CA ALA A 195 -18.68 16.93 36.07
C ALA A 195 -19.35 15.77 36.84
N PHE A 196 -19.85 14.76 36.11
CA PHE A 196 -20.48 13.56 36.67
C PHE A 196 -19.54 12.76 37.58
N PHE A 197 -18.34 12.41 37.11
CA PHE A 197 -17.38 11.63 37.89
C PHE A 197 -16.92 12.39 39.14
N ARG A 198 -16.75 13.71 39.05
CA ARG A 198 -16.40 14.54 40.22
C ARG A 198 -17.53 14.53 41.26
N TRP A 199 -18.78 14.67 40.84
CA TRP A 199 -19.93 14.58 41.74
C TRP A 199 -20.04 13.20 42.38
N LEU A 200 -20.02 12.15 41.56
CA LEU A 200 -20.20 10.77 42.02
C LEU A 200 -19.07 10.35 42.98
N TYR A 201 -17.83 10.79 42.73
CA TYR A 201 -16.71 10.56 43.64
C TYR A 201 -16.94 11.20 45.02
N VAL A 202 -17.42 12.44 45.07
CA VAL A 202 -17.75 13.12 46.33
C VAL A 202 -18.93 12.46 47.04
N ALA A 203 -19.96 12.05 46.29
CA ALA A 203 -21.11 11.34 46.84
C ALA A 203 -20.68 10.02 47.49
N MET A 204 -19.84 9.22 46.83
CA MET A 204 -19.33 7.96 47.37
C MET A 204 -18.49 8.16 48.63
N LEU A 205 -17.61 9.17 48.67
CA LEU A 205 -16.82 9.47 49.87
C LEU A 205 -17.70 9.81 51.08
N ARG A 206 -18.77 10.60 50.87
CA ARG A 206 -19.74 10.93 51.93
C ARG A 206 -20.50 9.69 52.41
N MET A 207 -20.81 8.76 51.51
CA MET A 207 -21.48 7.49 51.87
C MET A 207 -20.58 6.53 52.66
N CYS A 208 -19.26 6.66 52.53
CA CYS A 208 -18.28 5.87 53.29
C CYS A 208 -17.85 6.53 54.62
N ASP A 209 -18.40 7.69 54.99
CA ASP A 209 -17.91 8.55 56.08
C ASP A 209 -16.40 8.87 55.98
N GLU A 210 -15.85 8.86 54.77
CA GLU A 210 -14.45 9.22 54.50
C GLU A 210 -14.28 10.74 54.35
N HIS A 211 -13.11 11.25 54.76
CA HIS A 211 -12.83 12.68 54.71
C HIS A 211 -12.80 13.20 53.26
N VAL A 212 -13.76 14.06 52.91
CA VAL A 212 -13.82 14.73 51.60
C VAL A 212 -12.77 15.85 51.53
N PRO A 213 -11.82 15.82 50.58
CA PRO A 213 -10.86 16.92 50.42
C PRO A 213 -11.57 18.26 50.15
N PRO A 214 -11.17 19.37 50.80
CA PRO A 214 -11.85 20.67 50.70
C PRO A 214 -11.84 21.25 49.27
N GLU A 215 -10.91 20.82 48.42
CA GLU A 215 -10.82 21.19 47.00
C GLU A 215 -11.95 20.57 46.14
N LEU A 216 -12.39 19.37 46.50
CA LEU A 216 -13.46 18.64 45.80
C LEU A 216 -14.85 19.12 46.22
N ASN A 217 -14.98 19.71 47.40
CA ASN A 217 -16.26 20.18 47.95
C ASN A 217 -16.77 21.49 47.31
N LYS A 218 -15.95 22.15 46.48
CA LYS A 218 -16.33 23.33 45.69
C LYS A 218 -17.06 22.92 44.41
N MET A 219 -18.29 22.42 44.53
CA MET A 219 -19.20 22.27 43.39
C MET A 219 -20.06 23.51 43.22
N THR A 220 -20.06 24.07 42.01
CA THR A 220 -20.90 25.23 41.68
C THR A 220 -22.31 24.78 41.31
N GLN A 221 -23.30 25.69 41.39
CA GLN A 221 -24.66 25.39 40.93
C GLN A 221 -24.70 25.03 39.43
N LYS A 222 -23.76 25.54 38.64
CA LYS A 222 -23.58 25.19 37.24
C LYS A 222 -23.11 23.75 37.05
N ASP A 223 -22.23 23.25 37.93
CA ASP A 223 -21.77 21.85 37.90
C ASP A 223 -22.92 20.89 38.22
N ILE A 224 -23.78 21.26 39.18
CA ILE A 224 -24.99 20.48 39.51
C ILE A 224 -25.96 20.43 38.31
N ALA A 225 -26.15 21.56 37.63
CA ALA A 225 -26.95 21.60 36.40
C ALA A 225 -26.33 20.71 35.31
N PHE A 226 -25.01 20.71 35.12
CA PHE A 226 -24.34 19.80 34.17
C PHE A 226 -24.54 18.33 34.52
N VAL A 227 -24.53 17.97 35.80
CA VAL A 227 -24.79 16.59 36.24
C VAL A 227 -26.25 16.20 35.98
N ALA A 228 -27.21 17.08 36.27
CA ALA A 228 -28.62 16.85 35.98
C ALA A 228 -28.88 16.72 34.47
N ASP A 229 -28.30 17.61 33.66
CA ASP A 229 -28.35 17.56 32.21
C ASP A 229 -27.75 16.25 31.71
N PHE A 230 -26.58 15.84 32.22
CA PHE A 230 -25.95 14.57 31.87
C PHE A 230 -26.83 13.37 32.20
N LEU A 231 -27.41 13.31 33.41
CA LEU A 231 -28.31 12.23 33.80
C LEU A 231 -29.53 12.17 32.87
N SER A 232 -30.14 13.31 32.55
CA SER A 232 -31.26 13.35 31.61
C SER A 232 -30.88 13.00 30.16
N GLU A 233 -29.68 13.40 29.71
CA GLU A 233 -29.22 13.24 28.33
C GLU A 233 -28.69 11.83 28.02
N HIS A 234 -28.17 11.11 29.02
CA HIS A 234 -27.47 9.83 28.86
C HIS A 234 -28.17 8.64 29.50
N PHE A 235 -29.04 8.86 30.50
CA PHE A 235 -29.76 7.79 31.21
C PHE A 235 -31.27 7.77 30.95
N SER A 236 -31.80 8.66 30.09
CA SER A 236 -33.19 8.57 29.66
C SER A 236 -33.45 7.29 28.88
N GLU A 237 -34.50 6.57 29.26
CA GLU A 237 -34.94 5.37 28.56
C GLU A 237 -35.26 5.69 27.10
N ASN A 238 -34.72 4.87 26.22
CA ASN A 238 -35.02 4.93 24.80
C ASN A 238 -35.51 3.55 24.38
N GLU A 239 -36.82 3.32 24.49
CA GLU A 239 -37.48 2.04 24.18
C GLU A 239 -37.13 1.51 22.77
N GLU A 240 -36.83 2.40 21.82
CA GLU A 240 -36.39 2.06 20.47
C GLU A 240 -34.97 1.45 20.44
N LEU A 241 -34.05 1.86 21.31
CA LEU A 241 -32.70 1.30 21.43
C LEU A 241 -32.72 -0.11 22.03
N PHE A 242 -33.63 -0.36 22.97
CA PHE A 242 -33.82 -1.69 23.55
C PHE A 242 -34.34 -2.68 22.51
N ASN A 243 -35.37 -2.29 21.76
CA ASN A 243 -35.96 -3.13 20.72
C ASN A 243 -35.02 -3.41 19.53
N ARG A 244 -34.12 -2.48 19.18
CA ARG A 244 -33.16 -2.65 18.08
C ARG A 244 -31.86 -3.36 18.47
N LYS A 245 -31.30 -3.07 19.65
CA LYS A 245 -29.91 -3.46 20.00
C LYS A 245 -29.77 -4.12 21.38
N GLY A 246 -30.86 -4.34 22.11
CA GLY A 246 -30.82 -4.92 23.46
C GLY A 246 -30.08 -4.06 24.50
N LYS A 247 -29.89 -2.76 24.22
CA LYS A 247 -29.25 -1.80 25.12
C LYS A 247 -30.27 -0.79 25.61
N TYR A 248 -30.32 -0.57 26.93
CA TYR A 248 -31.26 0.35 27.57
C TYR A 248 -30.79 1.82 27.56
N PHE A 249 -29.49 2.07 27.37
CA PHE A 249 -28.89 3.40 27.51
C PHE A 249 -27.98 3.75 26.33
N ASN A 250 -28.00 5.03 25.94
CA ASN A 250 -27.02 5.60 25.03
C ASN A 250 -26.04 6.45 25.84
N VAL A 251 -25.25 5.78 26.70
CA VAL A 251 -24.39 6.44 27.69
C VAL A 251 -23.33 7.32 27.02
N GLU A 252 -23.02 7.10 25.75
CA GLU A 252 -22.02 7.88 25.02
C GLU A 252 -22.52 8.26 23.61
N ARG A 253 -22.35 9.53 23.22
CA ARG A 253 -22.85 10.08 21.94
C ARG A 253 -21.81 10.06 20.82
N VAL A 254 -20.60 9.57 21.09
CA VAL A 254 -19.48 9.55 20.14
C VAL A 254 -19.56 8.31 19.25
N GLY A 255 -19.98 7.18 19.77
CA GLY A 255 -20.05 5.92 19.05
C GLY A 255 -21.11 5.88 17.97
N GLN A 256 -22.17 6.67 18.05
CA GLN A 256 -23.08 6.80 16.91
C GLN A 256 -22.39 7.38 15.65
N TYR A 257 -21.28 8.12 15.80
CA TYR A 257 -20.47 8.58 14.67
C TYR A 257 -19.47 7.52 14.20
N LEU A 258 -18.91 6.74 15.15
CA LEU A 258 -17.83 5.78 14.92
C LEU A 258 -18.32 4.36 14.58
N LYS A 259 -19.59 4.03 14.85
CA LYS A 259 -20.18 2.75 14.42
C LYS A 259 -20.33 2.75 12.90
N ASP A 260 -19.80 1.72 12.27
CA ASP A 260 -19.94 1.49 10.84
C ASP A 260 -21.29 0.82 10.54
N GLU A 261 -22.36 1.58 10.76
CA GLU A 261 -23.73 1.15 10.49
C GLU A 261 -24.40 2.13 9.52
N ASP A 262 -25.31 1.62 8.70
CA ASP A 262 -26.08 2.42 7.72
C ASP A 262 -27.29 3.13 8.34
N GLU A 263 -27.54 2.89 9.64
CA GLU A 263 -28.59 3.55 10.40
C GLU A 263 -28.27 5.03 10.66
N ASP A 264 -29.32 5.85 10.77
CA ASP A 264 -29.18 7.24 11.18
C ASP A 264 -28.75 7.35 12.65
N LEU A 265 -28.14 8.48 13.00
CA LEU A 265 -27.74 8.81 14.35
C LEU A 265 -28.96 8.72 15.29
N VAL A 266 -28.78 8.03 16.41
CA VAL A 266 -29.83 7.86 17.43
C VAL A 266 -30.14 9.19 18.13
N SER A 267 -29.11 10.02 18.36
CA SER A 267 -29.23 11.32 19.00
C SER A 267 -28.40 12.36 18.25
N PRO A 268 -28.90 12.87 17.10
CA PRO A 268 -28.22 13.92 16.33
C PRO A 268 -28.07 15.20 17.17
N PRO A 269 -27.04 16.03 16.91
CA PRO A 269 -26.84 17.28 17.63
C PRO A 269 -28.00 18.24 17.35
N ASN A 270 -28.46 18.95 18.38
CA ASN A 270 -29.58 19.87 18.24
C ASN A 270 -29.17 21.09 17.42
N THR A 271 -29.63 21.15 16.16
CA THR A 271 -29.40 22.28 15.25
C THR A 271 -30.38 23.44 15.50
N LYS A 272 -31.41 23.25 16.34
CA LYS A 272 -32.42 24.28 16.66
C LYS A 272 -31.77 25.39 17.47
N GLY A 273 -31.50 26.52 16.81
CA GLY A 273 -30.89 27.70 17.43
C GLY A 273 -29.70 28.24 16.65
N ASN A 274 -29.10 27.45 15.75
CA ASN A 274 -28.01 27.92 14.90
C ASN A 274 -28.52 28.95 13.88
N GLN A 275 -28.04 30.19 13.99
CA GLN A 275 -28.45 31.31 13.13
C GLN A 275 -28.06 31.09 11.66
N TRP A 276 -26.90 30.49 11.41
CA TRP A 276 -26.43 30.19 10.06
C TRP A 276 -27.34 29.17 9.37
N LEU A 277 -27.70 28.07 10.06
CA LEU A 277 -28.59 27.06 9.49
C LEU A 277 -30.00 27.60 9.21
N LYS A 278 -30.53 28.47 10.08
CA LYS A 278 -31.81 29.16 9.83
C LYS A 278 -31.74 30.03 8.58
N PHE A 279 -30.69 30.85 8.47
CA PHE A 279 -30.47 31.71 7.31
C PHE A 279 -30.30 30.91 6.01
N LEU A 280 -29.55 29.80 6.07
CA LEU A 280 -29.36 28.90 4.94
C LEU A 280 -30.69 28.23 4.52
N GLN A 281 -31.53 27.86 5.49
CA GLN A 281 -32.85 27.28 5.23
C GLN A 281 -33.86 28.29 4.68
N GLU A 282 -33.70 29.57 4.96
CA GLU A 282 -34.59 30.63 4.46
C GLU A 282 -34.14 31.17 3.09
N SER A 283 -32.85 31.10 2.77
CA SER A 283 -32.30 31.53 1.49
C SER A 283 -32.58 30.55 0.36
N THR A 284 -32.92 31.06 -0.83
CA THR A 284 -33.09 30.28 -2.06
C THR A 284 -31.75 29.98 -2.74
N HIS A 285 -30.95 31.02 -2.98
CA HIS A 285 -29.71 30.91 -3.75
C HIS A 285 -28.56 30.25 -3.00
N LEU A 286 -28.52 30.34 -1.66
CA LEU A 286 -27.43 29.73 -0.88
C LEU A 286 -27.57 28.20 -0.82
N LYS A 287 -28.79 27.68 -0.83
CA LYS A 287 -29.03 26.22 -0.84
C LYS A 287 -28.50 25.55 -2.10
N GLU A 288 -28.56 26.26 -3.22
CA GLU A 288 -28.14 25.77 -4.54
C GLU A 288 -26.70 26.19 -4.87
N SER A 289 -26.02 26.91 -3.97
CA SER A 289 -24.68 27.41 -4.23
C SER A 289 -23.66 26.26 -4.30
N PRO A 290 -22.89 26.13 -5.39
CA PRO A 290 -21.87 25.09 -5.53
C PRO A 290 -20.64 25.33 -4.62
N LEU A 291 -20.59 26.46 -3.92
CA LEU A 291 -19.48 26.84 -3.05
C LEU A 291 -19.69 26.40 -1.59
N LEU A 292 -20.91 25.96 -1.23
CA LEU A 292 -21.20 25.51 0.12
C LEU A 292 -21.15 23.99 0.20
N PHE A 293 -20.62 23.50 1.31
CA PHE A 293 -20.60 22.06 1.57
C PHE A 293 -21.94 21.61 2.17
N PRO A 294 -22.56 20.53 1.64
CA PRO A 294 -23.78 19.98 2.18
C PRO A 294 -23.53 19.39 3.59
N SER A 295 -24.43 19.70 4.52
CA SER A 295 -24.39 19.14 5.88
C SER A 295 -25.23 17.86 5.96
N TYR A 296 -24.68 16.81 6.57
CA TYR A 296 -25.40 15.55 6.84
C TYR A 296 -25.62 15.35 8.35
N PRO A 297 -26.64 16.00 8.95
CA PRO A 297 -26.82 16.04 10.40
C PRO A 297 -27.23 14.69 11.00
N GLN A 298 -27.94 13.85 10.24
CA GLN A 298 -28.47 12.56 10.72
C GLN A 298 -27.55 11.38 10.42
N LYS A 299 -26.49 11.56 9.63
CA LYS A 299 -25.63 10.47 9.17
C LYS A 299 -24.41 10.28 10.07
N SER A 300 -23.84 9.08 10.08
CA SER A 300 -22.59 8.77 10.79
C SER A 300 -21.38 9.37 10.08
N LEU A 301 -20.22 9.37 10.75
CA LEU A 301 -18.95 9.78 10.13
C LEU A 301 -18.52 8.77 9.06
N HIS A 302 -18.75 7.48 9.29
CA HIS A 302 -18.49 6.40 8.34
C HIS A 302 -19.28 6.55 7.04
N PHE A 303 -20.56 6.92 7.12
CA PHE A 303 -21.36 7.18 5.92
C PHE A 303 -20.76 8.28 5.04
N VAL A 304 -20.39 9.42 5.66
CA VAL A 304 -19.81 10.56 4.93
C VAL A 304 -18.43 10.21 4.37
N LYS A 305 -17.63 9.41 5.10
CA LYS A 305 -16.36 8.85 4.61
C LYS A 305 -16.56 7.97 3.37
N ARG A 306 -17.46 6.99 3.42
CA ARG A 306 -17.73 6.06 2.30
C ARG A 306 -18.19 6.81 1.05
N MET A 307 -19.05 7.82 1.23
CA MET A 307 -19.47 8.72 0.15
C MET A 307 -18.27 9.49 -0.43
N MET A 308 -17.41 10.07 0.41
CA MET A 308 -16.21 10.78 -0.02
C MET A 308 -15.24 9.86 -0.79
N GLU A 309 -14.96 8.66 -0.26
CA GLU A 309 -14.10 7.66 -0.89
C GLU A 309 -14.64 7.26 -2.26
N SER A 310 -15.95 6.98 -2.37
CA SER A 310 -16.58 6.60 -3.64
C SER A 310 -16.47 7.68 -4.72
N VAL A 311 -16.70 8.95 -4.35
CA VAL A 311 -16.60 10.07 -5.30
C VAL A 311 -15.15 10.29 -5.73
N ILE A 312 -14.19 10.20 -4.81
CA ILE A 312 -12.76 10.32 -5.12
C ILE A 312 -12.32 9.16 -6.01
N GLU A 313 -12.71 7.93 -5.70
CA GLU A 313 -12.35 6.75 -6.49
C GLU A 313 -12.86 6.88 -7.93
N HIS A 314 -14.10 7.33 -8.11
CA HIS A 314 -14.66 7.59 -9.44
C HIS A 314 -13.82 8.61 -10.23
N CYS A 315 -13.34 9.69 -9.58
CA CYS A 315 -12.47 10.68 -10.19
C CYS A 315 -11.11 10.09 -10.62
N LEU A 316 -10.56 9.17 -9.82
CA LEU A 316 -9.27 8.54 -10.07
C LEU A 316 -9.34 7.44 -11.15
N GLN A 317 -10.46 6.74 -11.27
CA GLN A 317 -10.65 5.66 -12.24
C GLN A 317 -10.84 6.17 -13.67
N LYS A 318 -11.55 7.30 -13.85
CA LYS A 318 -11.89 7.83 -15.18
C LYS A 318 -10.67 8.08 -16.08
N PRO A 319 -9.57 8.69 -15.61
CA PRO A 319 -8.34 8.82 -16.39
C PRO A 319 -7.73 7.48 -16.81
N ALA A 320 -7.74 6.47 -15.94
CA ALA A 320 -7.23 5.13 -16.28
C ALA A 320 -8.04 4.49 -17.42
N GLU A 321 -9.37 4.64 -17.42
CA GLU A 321 -10.21 4.15 -18.51
C GLU A 321 -9.97 4.90 -19.84
N VAL A 322 -9.88 6.23 -19.79
CA VAL A 322 -9.67 7.07 -20.98
C VAL A 322 -8.30 6.79 -21.60
N ILE A 323 -7.26 6.76 -20.77
CA ILE A 323 -5.91 6.40 -21.19
C ILE A 323 -5.90 4.97 -21.74
N GLY A 324 -6.51 4.00 -21.05
CA GLY A 324 -6.59 2.62 -21.52
C GLY A 324 -7.27 2.47 -22.88
N LYS A 325 -8.33 3.24 -23.15
CA LYS A 325 -9.00 3.30 -24.47
C LYS A 325 -8.18 4.00 -25.55
N SER A 326 -7.24 4.86 -25.16
CA SER A 326 -6.35 5.56 -26.10
C SER A 326 -5.25 4.64 -26.65
N VAL A 327 -4.87 3.60 -25.89
CA VAL A 327 -3.84 2.65 -26.28
C VAL A 327 -4.33 1.78 -27.43
N LYS A 328 -3.62 1.81 -28.56
CA LYS A 328 -3.98 1.05 -29.76
C LYS A 328 -2.94 -0.01 -30.05
N GLN A 329 -3.37 -1.14 -30.58
CA GLN A 329 -2.44 -2.15 -31.09
C GLN A 329 -1.80 -1.62 -32.38
N ALA A 330 -0.48 -1.38 -32.34
CA ALA A 330 0.27 -0.92 -33.50
C ALA A 330 0.82 -2.08 -34.31
N VAL A 331 1.36 -3.10 -33.63
CA VAL A 331 1.98 -4.26 -34.25
C VAL A 331 1.49 -5.54 -33.57
N PHE A 332 1.19 -6.54 -34.37
CA PHE A 332 0.88 -7.89 -33.90
C PHE A 332 1.59 -8.89 -34.80
N LEU A 333 2.47 -9.70 -34.20
CA LEU A 333 3.27 -10.70 -34.91
C LEU A 333 3.12 -12.05 -34.20
N PRO A 334 2.46 -13.03 -34.82
CA PRO A 334 2.45 -14.40 -34.31
C PRO A 334 3.84 -15.04 -34.52
N LEU A 335 4.49 -15.45 -33.42
CA LEU A 335 5.85 -16.00 -33.46
C LEU A 335 5.81 -17.52 -33.72
N TYR A 336 5.42 -18.32 -32.74
CA TYR A 336 5.42 -19.78 -32.86
C TYR A 336 4.38 -20.44 -31.97
N ALA A 337 3.96 -21.66 -32.35
CA ALA A 337 3.11 -22.50 -31.49
C ALA A 337 3.93 -23.20 -30.39
N ILE A 338 3.37 -23.27 -29.20
CA ILE A 338 3.89 -24.05 -28.08
C ILE A 338 3.35 -25.48 -28.19
N SER A 339 4.22 -26.45 -27.98
CA SER A 339 3.88 -27.87 -27.88
C SER A 339 3.65 -28.28 -26.42
N GLU A 340 2.72 -29.20 -26.18
CA GLU A 340 2.21 -29.61 -24.86
C GLU A 340 3.29 -30.15 -23.89
N LYS A 341 4.53 -30.38 -24.34
CA LYS A 341 5.63 -30.91 -23.51
C LYS A 341 6.23 -29.90 -22.53
N SER A 342 5.97 -28.59 -22.66
CA SER A 342 6.58 -27.54 -21.83
C SER A 342 5.82 -27.20 -20.54
N GLU A 343 4.86 -28.03 -20.11
CA GLU A 343 3.99 -27.70 -18.97
C GLU A 343 4.65 -27.84 -17.58
N ASN A 344 5.83 -28.48 -17.48
CA ASN A 344 6.45 -28.79 -16.18
C ASN A 344 7.46 -27.73 -15.67
N THR A 345 7.78 -26.71 -16.46
CA THR A 345 8.69 -25.63 -16.07
C THR A 345 7.93 -24.33 -15.80
N PRO A 346 8.33 -23.55 -14.78
CA PRO A 346 7.69 -22.28 -14.47
C PRO A 346 7.95 -21.25 -15.60
N ARG A 347 6.89 -20.96 -16.38
CA ARG A 347 6.88 -20.08 -17.57
C ARG A 347 7.48 -18.67 -17.38
N HIS A 348 7.70 -18.19 -16.16
CA HIS A 348 8.31 -16.89 -15.90
C HIS A 348 9.83 -16.86 -16.12
N PHE A 349 10.50 -18.01 -16.06
CA PHE A 349 11.95 -18.12 -16.30
C PHE A 349 12.28 -18.42 -17.76
N GLU A 350 11.30 -18.83 -18.56
CA GLU A 350 11.50 -19.24 -19.94
C GLU A 350 11.62 -18.05 -20.91
N LEU A 351 12.27 -18.31 -22.04
CA LEU A 351 12.21 -17.46 -23.23
C LEU A 351 10.76 -17.43 -23.76
N PRO A 352 10.28 -16.30 -24.31
CA PRO A 352 11.01 -15.13 -24.83
C PRO A 352 11.41 -14.07 -23.78
N SER A 353 12.55 -13.40 -24.01
CA SER A 353 13.03 -12.27 -23.20
C SER A 353 12.83 -10.94 -23.92
N LEU A 354 12.23 -9.96 -23.25
CA LEU A 354 11.97 -8.60 -23.77
C LEU A 354 12.94 -7.58 -23.16
N TRP A 355 13.54 -6.74 -24.00
CA TRP A 355 14.45 -5.66 -23.62
C TRP A 355 14.09 -4.34 -24.28
N ASN A 356 14.27 -3.25 -23.55
CA ASN A 356 14.09 -1.89 -24.06
C ASN A 356 15.44 -1.18 -24.08
N ASP A 357 16.04 -1.06 -25.26
CA ASP A 357 17.25 -0.27 -25.47
C ASP A 357 16.86 1.21 -25.46
N LYS A 358 17.18 1.87 -24.36
CA LYS A 358 16.87 3.28 -24.13
C LYS A 358 17.70 4.21 -25.00
N LYS A 359 18.94 3.83 -25.35
CA LYS A 359 19.86 4.69 -26.13
C LYS A 359 19.43 4.70 -27.59
N ALA A 360 19.18 3.52 -28.17
CA ALA A 360 18.77 3.42 -29.55
C ALA A 360 17.26 3.64 -29.77
N LYS A 361 16.46 3.64 -28.69
CA LYS A 361 14.99 3.72 -28.70
C LYS A 361 14.38 2.56 -29.49
N MET A 362 14.72 1.34 -29.07
CA MET A 362 14.30 0.10 -29.73
C MET A 362 13.85 -0.96 -28.71
N HIS A 363 12.84 -1.73 -29.10
CA HIS A 363 12.44 -2.95 -28.41
C HIS A 363 13.15 -4.14 -29.04
N CYS A 364 13.84 -4.92 -28.22
CA CYS A 364 14.53 -6.14 -28.63
C CYS A 364 13.86 -7.34 -27.95
N VAL A 365 13.65 -8.42 -28.71
CA VAL A 365 13.07 -9.66 -28.23
C VAL A 365 13.97 -10.80 -28.64
N VAL A 366 14.33 -11.65 -27.69
CA VAL A 366 15.12 -12.86 -27.94
C VAL A 366 14.29 -14.08 -27.59
N PHE A 367 14.29 -15.07 -28.47
CA PHE A 367 13.55 -16.30 -28.28
C PHE A 367 14.12 -17.46 -29.10
N CYS A 368 13.70 -18.68 -28.74
CA CYS A 368 14.12 -19.92 -29.39
C CYS A 368 12.91 -20.71 -29.85
N MET A 369 13.06 -21.47 -30.93
CA MET A 369 12.05 -22.42 -31.42
C MET A 369 12.64 -23.84 -31.40
N PRO A 370 12.74 -24.49 -30.23
CA PRO A 370 13.53 -25.71 -30.07
C PRO A 370 13.03 -26.87 -30.92
N GLU A 371 11.72 -26.98 -31.15
CA GLU A 371 11.14 -28.08 -31.95
C GLU A 371 11.34 -27.95 -33.46
N ILE A 372 11.61 -26.74 -33.94
CA ILE A 372 11.76 -26.44 -35.37
C ILE A 372 13.24 -26.29 -35.73
N SER A 373 13.98 -25.56 -34.89
CA SER A 373 15.37 -25.22 -35.09
C SER A 373 16.09 -25.18 -33.74
N PRO A 374 16.53 -26.34 -33.21
CA PRO A 374 17.09 -26.43 -31.86
C PRO A 374 18.39 -25.65 -31.67
N CYS A 375 19.12 -25.40 -32.76
CA CYS A 375 20.41 -24.70 -32.74
C CYS A 375 20.32 -23.23 -33.15
N LYS A 376 19.12 -22.64 -33.23
CA LYS A 376 18.94 -21.24 -33.63
C LYS A 376 18.38 -20.38 -32.52
N LEU A 377 18.99 -19.21 -32.36
CA LEU A 377 18.51 -18.12 -31.53
C LEU A 377 17.91 -17.03 -32.42
N TYR A 378 16.71 -16.55 -32.12
CA TYR A 378 16.04 -15.52 -32.90
C TYR A 378 16.07 -14.18 -32.17
N LEU A 379 16.36 -13.11 -32.92
CA LEU A 379 16.36 -11.74 -32.44
C LEU A 379 15.40 -10.90 -33.28
N LEU A 380 14.37 -10.36 -32.62
CA LEU A 380 13.42 -9.40 -33.18
C LEU A 380 13.74 -8.00 -32.62
N ARG A 381 13.82 -7.00 -33.49
CA ARG A 381 14.06 -5.59 -33.14
C ARG A 381 13.02 -4.70 -33.79
N LYS A 382 12.36 -3.85 -33.00
CA LYS A 382 11.35 -2.89 -33.44
C LYS A 382 11.57 -1.52 -32.81
N GLY A 383 11.23 -0.46 -33.53
CA GLY A 383 11.35 0.90 -33.01
C GLY A 383 10.37 1.10 -31.87
N THR A 384 10.73 1.92 -30.88
CA THR A 384 9.73 2.35 -29.88
C THR A 384 8.60 3.14 -30.55
N ASP A 385 8.93 3.93 -31.58
CA ASP A 385 7.96 4.49 -32.53
C ASP A 385 7.61 3.41 -33.57
N PRO A 386 6.35 2.97 -33.68
CA PRO A 386 5.91 1.98 -34.65
C PRO A 386 6.21 2.34 -36.10
N ASN A 387 6.30 3.63 -36.44
CA ASN A 387 6.55 4.09 -37.81
C ASN A 387 8.05 4.14 -38.17
N ARG A 388 8.94 3.99 -37.18
CA ARG A 388 10.38 4.03 -37.40
C ARG A 388 10.86 2.69 -37.94
N HIS A 389 11.31 2.70 -39.19
CA HIS A 389 11.96 1.54 -39.79
C HIS A 389 13.30 1.26 -39.09
N ILE A 390 13.53 -0.01 -38.73
CA ILE A 390 14.81 -0.50 -38.22
C ILE A 390 15.37 -1.52 -39.22
N PRO A 391 16.57 -1.30 -39.76
CA PRO A 391 17.23 -2.29 -40.61
C PRO A 391 17.54 -3.55 -39.80
N ASN A 392 17.50 -4.72 -40.42
CA ASN A 392 17.72 -6.00 -39.75
C ASN A 392 16.76 -6.20 -38.56
N SER A 393 15.48 -5.88 -38.78
CA SER A 393 14.40 -6.00 -37.78
C SER A 393 14.24 -7.43 -37.28
N PHE A 394 14.62 -8.43 -38.06
CA PHE A 394 14.51 -9.83 -37.68
C PHE A 394 15.72 -10.62 -38.16
N MET A 395 16.36 -11.36 -37.24
CA MET A 395 17.62 -12.07 -37.47
C MET A 395 17.62 -13.41 -36.72
N SER A 396 18.37 -14.38 -37.22
CA SER A 396 18.68 -15.61 -36.50
C SER A 396 20.20 -15.79 -36.36
N VAL A 397 20.63 -16.32 -35.21
CA VAL A 397 22.01 -16.70 -34.94
C VAL A 397 22.06 -18.22 -34.87
N ASP A 398 22.90 -18.82 -35.70
CA ASP A 398 23.20 -20.25 -35.69
C ASP A 398 24.26 -20.54 -34.64
N LEU A 399 23.90 -21.36 -33.66
CA LEU A 399 24.72 -21.66 -32.47
C LEU A 399 25.69 -22.82 -32.70
N SER A 400 25.78 -23.33 -33.93
CA SER A 400 26.80 -24.29 -34.33
C SER A 400 28.20 -23.64 -34.31
N LEU A 401 29.10 -24.21 -33.50
CA LEU A 401 30.47 -23.73 -33.36
C LEU A 401 31.43 -24.65 -34.13
N TYR A 402 32.40 -24.01 -34.79
CA TYR A 402 33.58 -24.69 -35.32
C TYR A 402 34.70 -24.56 -34.30
N LEU A 403 35.01 -25.66 -33.62
CA LEU A 403 36.17 -25.73 -32.74
C LEU A 403 37.38 -26.19 -33.57
N ASP A 404 38.42 -25.37 -33.64
CA ASP A 404 39.74 -25.80 -34.09
C ASP A 404 40.37 -26.60 -32.95
N ASN A 405 40.22 -27.92 -32.97
CA ASN A 405 41.02 -28.79 -32.12
C ASN A 405 42.44 -28.81 -32.72
N ALA A 406 43.37 -28.11 -32.07
CA ALA A 406 44.79 -28.34 -32.30
C ALA A 406 45.18 -29.67 -31.66
N ASP A 407 44.87 -30.78 -32.33
CA ASP A 407 45.53 -32.04 -32.03
C ASP A 407 47.00 -31.92 -32.46
N ASP A 408 47.92 -32.28 -31.57
CA ASP A 408 49.39 -32.20 -31.70
C ASP A 408 49.97 -33.13 -32.81
N ASP A 409 49.11 -33.61 -33.71
CA ASP A 409 49.43 -34.56 -34.77
C ASP A 409 48.77 -34.16 -36.10
N GLY A 410 49.03 -32.92 -36.56
CA GLY A 410 49.03 -32.51 -37.97
C GLY A 410 47.76 -32.69 -38.83
N ALA A 411 46.64 -33.13 -38.27
CA ALA A 411 45.37 -33.26 -38.97
C ALA A 411 44.31 -32.40 -38.29
N ALA A 412 44.02 -31.23 -38.85
CA ALA A 412 42.93 -30.36 -38.42
C ALA A 412 41.59 -31.07 -38.67
N ALA A 413 41.13 -31.87 -37.70
CA ALA A 413 39.78 -32.39 -37.68
C ALA A 413 38.86 -31.29 -37.13
N GLN A 414 38.22 -30.53 -38.02
CA GLN A 414 37.17 -29.59 -37.64
C GLN A 414 35.99 -30.37 -37.07
N SER A 415 35.88 -30.46 -35.74
CA SER A 415 34.72 -31.04 -35.08
C SER A 415 33.59 -30.02 -35.05
N HIS A 416 32.50 -30.31 -35.76
CA HIS A 416 31.29 -29.49 -35.78
C HIS A 416 30.44 -29.79 -34.56
N CYS A 417 30.41 -28.89 -33.57
CA CYS A 417 29.59 -29.06 -32.38
C CYS A 417 28.32 -28.19 -32.47
N ALA A 418 27.16 -28.86 -32.51
CA ALA A 418 25.87 -28.17 -32.50
C ALA A 418 25.41 -27.93 -31.06
N TYR A 419 25.11 -26.68 -30.74
CA TYR A 419 24.59 -26.27 -29.44
C TYR A 419 23.13 -25.86 -29.53
N SER A 420 22.35 -26.22 -28.50
CA SER A 420 20.99 -25.71 -28.29
C SER A 420 20.99 -24.60 -27.26
N CYS A 421 20.20 -23.55 -27.48
CA CYS A 421 20.04 -22.47 -26.48
C CYS A 421 18.94 -22.84 -25.50
N LEU A 422 19.28 -22.78 -24.21
CA LEU A 422 18.34 -23.02 -23.10
C LEU A 422 17.71 -21.71 -22.61
N ASP A 423 18.52 -20.69 -22.39
CA ASP A 423 18.07 -19.36 -21.97
C ASP A 423 18.99 -18.27 -22.53
N ALA A 424 18.46 -17.06 -22.67
CA ALA A 424 19.16 -15.90 -23.19
C ALA A 424 18.60 -14.60 -22.59
N ARG A 425 19.48 -13.77 -22.03
CA ARG A 425 19.13 -12.49 -21.39
C ARG A 425 20.10 -11.38 -21.79
N PHE A 426 19.56 -10.17 -21.98
CA PHE A 426 20.35 -8.99 -22.30
C PHE A 426 21.18 -8.57 -21.09
N TYR A 427 22.51 -8.56 -21.25
CA TYR A 427 23.43 -8.08 -20.23
C TYR A 427 23.43 -6.55 -20.19
N ASP A 428 23.53 -5.95 -21.38
CA ASP A 428 23.40 -4.51 -21.64
C ASP A 428 22.84 -4.26 -23.05
N ASP A 429 22.99 -3.04 -23.58
CA ASP A 429 22.48 -2.66 -24.91
C ASP A 429 23.26 -3.31 -26.07
N GLU A 430 24.45 -3.87 -25.81
CA GLU A 430 25.39 -4.38 -26.82
C GLU A 430 25.65 -5.89 -26.69
N MET A 431 25.41 -6.47 -25.51
CA MET A 431 25.80 -7.83 -25.16
C MET A 431 24.61 -8.67 -24.67
N LEU A 432 24.55 -9.91 -25.13
CA LEU A 432 23.55 -10.91 -24.75
C LEU A 432 24.23 -12.09 -24.04
N THR A 433 23.81 -12.43 -22.84
CA THR A 433 24.29 -13.63 -22.14
C THR A 433 23.40 -14.81 -22.47
N VAL A 434 24.00 -15.91 -22.94
CA VAL A 434 23.30 -17.12 -23.37
C VAL A 434 23.80 -18.35 -22.61
N ILE A 435 22.88 -19.26 -22.29
CA ILE A 435 23.21 -20.61 -21.83
C ILE A 435 23.02 -21.57 -22.99
N LEU A 436 24.09 -22.28 -23.32
CA LEU A 436 24.13 -23.26 -24.40
C LEU A 436 24.28 -24.67 -23.83
N GLN A 437 23.61 -25.64 -24.47
CA GLN A 437 23.74 -27.07 -24.22
C GLN A 437 24.33 -27.74 -25.45
N GLY A 438 25.47 -28.42 -25.28
CA GLY A 438 26.06 -29.25 -26.33
C GLY A 438 25.26 -30.55 -26.57
N SER A 439 25.45 -31.13 -27.76
CA SER A 439 24.84 -32.41 -28.17
C SER A 439 25.21 -33.58 -27.23
N GLU A 440 24.35 -34.60 -27.16
CA GLU A 440 24.48 -35.74 -26.24
C GLU A 440 25.76 -36.57 -26.44
N GLU A 441 26.39 -36.51 -27.63
CA GLU A 441 27.63 -37.23 -27.93
C GLU A 441 28.87 -36.70 -27.16
N HIS A 442 28.78 -35.51 -26.55
CA HIS A 442 29.89 -34.84 -25.83
C HIS A 442 29.59 -34.48 -24.37
N ASN A 443 28.91 -35.35 -23.60
CA ASN A 443 28.66 -35.17 -22.15
C ASN A 443 27.75 -33.97 -21.76
N SER A 444 26.79 -33.57 -22.60
CA SER A 444 25.76 -32.54 -22.26
C SER A 444 26.34 -31.25 -21.64
N ARG A 445 27.52 -30.83 -22.09
CA ARG A 445 28.22 -29.66 -21.55
C ARG A 445 27.34 -28.43 -21.59
N ARG A 446 27.37 -27.65 -20.50
CA ARG A 446 26.67 -26.38 -20.37
C ARG A 446 27.67 -25.25 -20.48
N ILE A 447 27.42 -24.31 -21.37
CA ILE A 447 28.30 -23.16 -21.59
C ILE A 447 27.54 -21.89 -21.26
N LEU A 448 28.18 -21.01 -20.50
CA LEU A 448 27.77 -19.61 -20.35
C LEU A 448 28.58 -18.79 -21.33
N ALA A 449 27.93 -18.07 -22.25
CA ALA A 449 28.62 -17.27 -23.25
C ALA A 449 28.05 -15.85 -23.33
N GLN A 450 28.91 -14.88 -23.64
CA GLN A 450 28.51 -13.53 -23.98
C GLN A 450 28.55 -13.33 -25.50
N LEU A 451 27.45 -12.81 -26.03
CA LEU A 451 27.25 -12.56 -27.45
C LEU A 451 27.24 -11.07 -27.73
N SER A 452 28.15 -10.61 -28.60
CA SER A 452 28.06 -9.26 -29.12
C SER A 452 26.92 -9.15 -30.13
N LEU A 453 26.01 -8.22 -29.89
CA LEU A 453 24.95 -7.88 -30.83
C LEU A 453 25.55 -7.22 -32.07
N ALA A 454 26.63 -6.44 -31.96
CA ALA A 454 27.23 -5.74 -33.11
C ALA A 454 27.73 -6.72 -34.19
N SER A 455 28.40 -7.80 -33.80
CA SER A 455 28.87 -8.84 -34.74
C SER A 455 27.68 -9.57 -35.39
N SER A 456 26.66 -9.86 -34.57
CA SER A 456 25.42 -10.54 -34.95
C SER A 456 24.50 -9.73 -35.86
N LEU A 457 24.82 -8.47 -36.18
CA LEU A 457 23.96 -7.54 -36.92
C LEU A 457 24.51 -7.11 -38.29
N SER A 458 25.69 -7.61 -38.67
CA SER A 458 26.45 -7.27 -39.87
C SER A 458 25.88 -7.85 -41.19
N CYS A 459 24.59 -8.21 -41.24
CA CYS A 459 23.98 -8.87 -42.39
C CYS A 459 23.40 -7.85 -43.38
N ASP A 460 23.72 -8.00 -44.66
CA ASP A 460 23.19 -7.13 -45.74
C ASP A 460 21.82 -7.59 -46.28
N THR A 461 21.34 -8.78 -45.91
CA THR A 461 20.04 -9.31 -46.36
C THR A 461 18.92 -8.91 -45.42
N GLU A 462 18.01 -8.06 -45.89
CA GLU A 462 16.80 -7.70 -45.16
C GLU A 462 15.71 -8.77 -45.26
N PHE A 463 15.11 -9.11 -44.13
CA PHE A 463 13.93 -9.97 -44.06
C PHE A 463 12.65 -9.13 -43.99
N VAL A 464 11.75 -9.36 -44.94
CA VAL A 464 10.40 -8.78 -44.93
C VAL A 464 9.44 -9.83 -44.37
N LEU A 465 9.05 -9.66 -43.11
CA LEU A 465 8.07 -10.52 -42.45
C LEU A 465 6.66 -10.27 -43.02
N GLU A 466 5.96 -11.33 -43.44
CA GLU A 466 4.53 -11.25 -43.74
C GLU A 466 3.71 -11.33 -42.44
N PRO A 467 3.03 -10.24 -42.00
CA PRO A 467 2.40 -10.19 -40.68
C PRO A 467 1.24 -11.18 -40.50
N SER A 468 0.66 -11.67 -41.60
CA SER A 468 -0.48 -12.60 -41.61
C SER A 468 -0.09 -14.06 -41.43
N VAL A 469 1.20 -14.39 -41.50
CA VAL A 469 1.72 -15.76 -41.39
C VAL A 469 2.53 -15.87 -40.10
N ARG A 470 2.43 -17.04 -39.45
CA ARG A 470 3.25 -17.29 -38.25
C ARG A 470 4.71 -17.44 -38.64
N LEU A 471 5.60 -16.88 -37.82
CA LEU A 471 7.03 -16.91 -38.11
C LEU A 471 7.59 -18.33 -38.21
N ASP A 472 7.08 -19.29 -37.41
CA ASP A 472 7.47 -20.69 -37.49
C ASP A 472 7.26 -21.36 -38.87
N GLN A 473 6.35 -20.84 -39.69
CA GLN A 473 6.06 -21.34 -41.04
C GLN A 473 7.00 -20.74 -42.10
N GLN A 474 7.77 -19.70 -41.76
CA GLN A 474 8.63 -18.96 -42.68
C GLN A 474 10.12 -19.02 -42.29
N CYS A 475 10.49 -19.92 -41.38
CA CYS A 475 11.84 -19.99 -40.80
C CYS A 475 13.00 -20.17 -41.80
N SER A 476 12.75 -20.73 -42.98
CA SER A 476 13.78 -20.94 -44.01
C SER A 476 14.23 -19.65 -44.69
N THR A 477 13.44 -18.59 -44.60
CA THR A 477 13.69 -17.30 -45.26
C THR A 477 14.34 -16.27 -44.34
N ILE A 478 14.53 -16.61 -43.07
CA ILE A 478 15.13 -15.74 -42.05
C ILE A 478 16.66 -15.69 -42.25
N PRO A 479 17.28 -14.49 -42.34
CA PRO A 479 18.72 -14.32 -42.35
C PRO A 479 19.36 -14.98 -41.14
N CYS A 480 20.40 -15.76 -41.39
CA CYS A 480 21.08 -16.56 -40.39
C CYS A 480 22.55 -16.19 -40.37
N GLN A 481 23.06 -15.78 -39.21
CA GLN A 481 24.49 -15.54 -39.00
C GLN A 481 25.09 -16.64 -38.15
N SER A 482 26.28 -17.13 -38.52
CA SER A 482 27.00 -18.10 -37.71
C SER A 482 27.56 -17.43 -36.46
N LEU A 483 27.41 -18.11 -35.33
CA LEU A 483 27.96 -17.70 -34.06
C LEU A 483 29.49 -17.67 -34.10
N VAL A 484 30.07 -16.50 -33.85
CA VAL A 484 31.51 -16.36 -33.59
C VAL A 484 31.69 -16.02 -32.12
N LEU A 485 32.01 -17.02 -31.29
CA LEU A 485 32.39 -16.80 -29.90
C LEU A 485 33.87 -16.39 -29.86
N GLY A 486 34.16 -15.22 -29.29
CA GLY A 486 35.51 -14.84 -28.88
C GLY A 486 35.91 -15.53 -27.58
N ASN A 487 36.76 -14.89 -26.77
CA ASN A 487 37.23 -15.46 -25.50
C ASN A 487 36.23 -15.33 -24.34
N GLN A 488 35.02 -14.80 -24.58
CA GLN A 488 34.02 -14.49 -23.54
C GLN A 488 32.99 -15.60 -23.34
N TRP A 489 33.47 -16.82 -23.06
CA TRP A 489 32.62 -17.95 -22.68
C TRP A 489 33.31 -18.82 -21.63
N ARG A 490 32.51 -19.52 -20.81
CA ARG A 490 32.98 -20.42 -19.76
C ARG A 490 32.17 -21.71 -19.75
N GLU A 491 32.85 -22.84 -19.66
CA GLU A 491 32.20 -24.14 -19.43
C GLU A 491 31.77 -24.26 -17.97
N LEU A 492 30.52 -24.65 -17.73
CA LEU A 492 29.93 -24.78 -16.40
C LEU A 492 30.08 -26.22 -15.89
N GLU A 493 31.21 -26.49 -15.25
CA GLU A 493 31.51 -27.81 -14.72
C GLU A 493 30.58 -28.20 -13.55
N ASN A 494 30.14 -29.46 -13.51
CA ASN A 494 29.28 -30.00 -12.45
C ASN A 494 27.98 -29.20 -12.21
N MET A 495 27.44 -28.51 -13.23
CA MET A 495 26.19 -27.78 -13.13
C MET A 495 25.27 -28.05 -14.31
N LYS A 496 24.05 -28.52 -14.02
CA LYS A 496 22.96 -28.60 -14.99
C LYS A 496 22.30 -27.22 -15.15
N ALA A 497 23.06 -26.26 -15.67
CA ALA A 497 22.57 -24.89 -15.89
C ALA A 497 21.40 -24.89 -16.88
N GLU A 498 20.39 -24.07 -16.58
CA GLU A 498 19.19 -23.95 -17.42
C GLU A 498 18.77 -22.49 -17.61
N PHE A 499 18.78 -21.69 -16.54
CA PHE A 499 18.35 -20.29 -16.58
C PHE A 499 19.48 -19.34 -16.19
N VAL A 500 19.44 -18.12 -16.74
CA VAL A 500 20.38 -17.05 -16.40
C VAL A 500 19.62 -15.78 -16.00
N ALA A 501 20.16 -15.06 -15.03
CA ALA A 501 19.78 -13.70 -14.69
C ALA A 501 21.04 -12.84 -14.69
N VAL A 502 20.97 -11.66 -15.29
CA VAL A 502 22.15 -10.81 -15.53
C VAL A 502 21.92 -9.37 -15.12
N ASN A 503 23.02 -8.67 -14.82
CA ASN A 503 23.01 -7.24 -14.54
C ASN A 503 24.30 -6.61 -15.06
N GLY A 504 24.27 -6.03 -16.26
CA GLY A 504 25.43 -5.36 -16.85
C GLY A 504 25.94 -4.15 -16.07
N ASN A 505 25.05 -3.41 -15.36
CA ASN A 505 25.47 -2.27 -14.56
C ASN A 505 26.32 -2.68 -13.35
N ARG A 506 26.01 -3.84 -12.76
CA ARG A 506 26.76 -4.41 -11.62
C ARG A 506 27.79 -5.44 -12.04
N LYS A 507 27.85 -5.76 -13.33
CA LYS A 507 28.78 -6.72 -13.93
C LYS A 507 28.69 -8.13 -13.35
N VAL A 508 27.47 -8.57 -13.06
CA VAL A 508 27.22 -9.89 -12.45
C VAL A 508 26.22 -10.71 -13.27
N ALA A 509 26.43 -12.03 -13.27
CA ALA A 509 25.50 -13.02 -13.79
C ALA A 509 25.19 -14.07 -12.72
N CYS A 510 23.98 -14.59 -12.74
CA CYS A 510 23.48 -15.61 -11.83
C CYS A 510 22.89 -16.73 -12.67
N VAL A 511 23.44 -17.93 -12.54
CA VAL A 511 22.98 -19.12 -13.26
C VAL A 511 22.20 -19.99 -12.29
N LEU A 512 21.04 -20.45 -12.72
CA LEU A 512 20.19 -21.38 -11.98
C LEU A 512 20.14 -22.71 -12.71
N SER A 513 20.31 -23.78 -11.95
CA SER A 513 20.23 -25.14 -12.49
C SER A 513 18.80 -25.65 -12.64
N ALA A 514 18.62 -26.69 -13.45
CA ALA A 514 17.35 -27.34 -13.76
C ALA A 514 16.52 -27.82 -12.55
N ASN A 515 17.16 -28.04 -11.40
CA ASN A 515 16.48 -28.48 -10.18
C ASN A 515 15.88 -27.32 -9.36
N PHE A 516 16.03 -26.06 -9.81
CA PHE A 516 15.61 -24.83 -9.13
C PHE A 516 16.20 -24.61 -7.72
N ARG A 517 17.27 -25.34 -7.34
CA ARG A 517 17.87 -25.30 -5.99
C ARG A 517 19.33 -24.88 -5.97
N HIS A 518 20.07 -25.17 -7.04
CA HIS A 518 21.48 -24.84 -7.12
C HIS A 518 21.70 -23.62 -8.01
N ILE A 519 22.32 -22.59 -7.41
CA ILE A 519 22.59 -21.27 -8.00
C ILE A 519 24.10 -21.05 -7.97
N ARG A 520 24.65 -20.49 -9.06
CA ARG A 520 26.03 -19.98 -9.10
C ARG A 520 26.02 -18.53 -9.57
N ILE A 521 26.83 -17.70 -8.92
CA ILE A 521 26.98 -16.28 -9.25
C ILE A 521 28.38 -16.09 -9.84
N PHE A 522 28.44 -15.31 -10.91
CA PHE A 522 29.64 -14.96 -11.66
C PHE A 522 29.81 -13.44 -11.66
N GLU A 523 31.02 -12.99 -11.40
CA GLU A 523 31.46 -11.64 -11.74
C GLU A 523 32.01 -11.69 -13.17
N MET A 524 31.43 -10.91 -14.08
CA MET A 524 31.65 -11.05 -15.52
C MET A 524 32.83 -10.24 -16.05
N ASP A 525 33.49 -9.48 -15.16
CA ASP A 525 34.53 -8.50 -15.49
C ASP A 525 35.94 -8.91 -15.06
N VAL A 526 36.05 -10.00 -14.29
CA VAL A 526 37.32 -10.54 -13.80
C VAL A 526 37.61 -11.80 -14.60
N GLU A 527 38.76 -11.83 -15.29
CA GLU A 527 39.30 -13.08 -15.82
C GLU A 527 39.68 -13.94 -14.62
N ASP A 528 39.14 -15.16 -14.53
CA ASP A 528 39.46 -16.07 -13.42
C ASP A 528 41.00 -16.21 -13.37
N GLU A 529 41.61 -15.75 -12.28
CA GLU A 529 42.97 -16.16 -11.93
C GLU A 529 42.86 -17.65 -11.57
N ASP A 530 43.12 -18.53 -12.54
CA ASP A 530 43.17 -19.97 -12.33
C ASP A 530 44.23 -20.30 -11.26
N ASP A 531 43.80 -20.37 -10.00
CA ASP A 531 44.44 -21.18 -8.98
C ASP A 531 43.63 -22.48 -8.88
N GLU A 532 43.97 -23.46 -9.72
CA GLU A 532 43.63 -24.85 -9.47
C GLU A 532 44.28 -25.28 -8.13
N GLY A 533 43.56 -25.13 -7.02
CA GLY A 533 44.14 -25.39 -5.70
C GLY A 533 43.15 -25.39 -4.54
N VAL A 534 42.34 -26.45 -4.45
CA VAL A 534 41.86 -27.14 -3.22
C VAL A 534 41.19 -26.29 -2.10
N ASP A 535 39.95 -26.70 -1.76
CA ASP A 535 39.14 -26.37 -0.57
C ASP A 535 38.40 -25.02 -0.53
N SER A 536 37.21 -24.99 -1.13
CA SER A 536 36.12 -24.14 -0.64
C SER A 536 35.12 -25.01 0.15
N GLN A 537 35.23 -24.92 1.47
CA GLN A 537 34.42 -25.65 2.43
C GLN A 537 32.92 -25.48 2.17
N ASN A 538 32.24 -26.62 2.05
CA ASN A 538 30.81 -26.76 2.19
C ASN A 538 30.34 -26.09 3.49
N VAL A 539 29.52 -25.04 3.39
CA VAL A 539 28.61 -24.67 4.48
C VAL A 539 27.26 -25.33 4.20
N SER A 540 27.22 -26.65 4.42
CA SER A 540 25.97 -27.36 4.64
C SER A 540 25.57 -27.19 6.11
N ALA A 541 24.28 -26.91 6.29
CA ALA A 541 23.61 -26.77 7.57
C ALA A 541 23.86 -27.94 8.53
N ASP A 542 24.04 -27.61 9.81
CA ASP A 542 23.71 -28.50 10.92
C ASP A 542 22.57 -27.86 11.72
N GLN A 543 21.40 -28.49 11.62
CA GLN A 543 20.32 -28.40 12.60
C GLN A 543 20.29 -29.69 13.43
N ASP A 544 20.04 -29.46 14.72
CA ASP A 544 19.48 -30.35 15.73
C ASP A 544 20.37 -31.27 16.57
N GLY A 545 20.39 -30.92 17.86
CA GLY A 545 20.53 -31.88 18.95
C GLY A 545 20.95 -31.28 20.29
N LEU A 546 20.01 -30.68 21.06
CA LEU A 546 19.72 -31.06 22.46
C LEU A 546 18.76 -30.06 23.14
N GLU A 547 17.61 -30.55 23.58
CA GLU A 547 16.77 -29.92 24.62
C GLU A 547 17.22 -30.31 26.04
N THR A 548 16.67 -29.55 27.00
CA THR A 548 16.46 -29.79 28.45
C THR A 548 17.55 -29.21 29.39
N THR A 549 17.30 -28.41 30.43
CA THR A 549 16.08 -27.84 31.07
C THR A 549 16.51 -26.88 32.23
N ILE A 550 15.67 -25.88 32.56
CA ILE A 550 15.33 -25.37 33.95
C ILE A 550 16.47 -24.58 34.68
N THR A 551 16.36 -23.39 35.31
CA THR A 551 15.37 -22.57 36.06
C THR A 551 16.05 -21.19 36.31
N SER A 552 15.43 -20.00 36.18
CA SER A 552 14.61 -19.27 37.17
C SER A 552 15.22 -17.92 37.59
N GLN A 553 14.31 -16.94 37.77
CA GLN A 553 14.35 -15.76 38.65
C GLN A 553 15.06 -14.48 38.17
N GLY A 554 14.26 -13.41 38.15
CA GLY A 554 14.64 -12.03 37.84
C GLY A 554 15.33 -11.28 38.99
N PRO A 555 15.70 -10.01 38.76
CA PRO A 555 16.56 -9.26 39.68
C PRO A 555 15.75 -8.43 40.69
N VAL A 556 16.22 -8.47 41.95
CA VAL A 556 15.86 -7.52 43.02
C VAL A 556 17.05 -6.61 43.29
N GLU A 557 16.68 -5.36 43.55
CA GLU A 557 17.39 -4.12 43.85
C GLU A 557 18.55 -4.17 44.86
N GLN A 558 19.48 -3.21 44.73
CA GLN A 558 20.09 -2.50 45.86
C GLN A 558 20.55 -1.07 45.43
N SER A 559 19.76 -0.05 45.83
CA SER A 559 20.11 1.15 46.64
C SER A 559 21.59 1.57 46.80
N LEU A 560 22.03 2.84 46.93
CA LEU A 560 21.42 4.18 47.11
C LEU A 560 22.54 5.26 46.97
N ASP A 561 22.17 6.43 46.44
CA ASP A 561 22.47 7.85 46.79
C ASP A 561 23.89 8.37 47.12
N SER A 562 24.31 9.47 46.46
CA SER A 562 24.04 10.86 46.93
C SER A 562 24.72 11.99 46.10
N GLU A 563 23.89 12.97 45.73
CA GLU A 563 24.04 14.45 45.65
C GLU A 563 25.17 15.18 44.88
N GLY A 564 24.77 16.20 44.07
CA GLY A 564 25.51 17.46 43.92
C GLY A 564 25.56 18.14 42.54
N GLU A 565 24.61 19.05 42.27
CA GLU A 565 24.69 20.30 41.46
C GLU A 565 25.37 20.35 40.07
N ALA A 566 24.60 20.67 39.00
CA ALA A 566 24.83 21.83 38.11
C ALA A 566 23.72 21.97 37.05
N ARG A 567 23.12 23.16 36.99
CA ARG A 567 22.18 23.64 35.96
C ARG A 567 22.95 24.42 34.87
N GLU A 568 22.30 24.57 33.72
CA GLU A 568 22.55 25.55 32.63
C GLU A 568 23.64 25.19 31.60
N GLN A 569 23.22 24.70 30.42
CA GLN A 569 23.67 25.08 29.06
C GLN A 569 23.25 24.06 27.99
N GLU A 570 21.99 24.07 27.55
CA GLU A 570 21.56 23.35 26.32
C GLU A 570 20.52 24.15 25.52
N GLY A 571 20.67 25.49 25.51
CA GLY A 571 19.77 26.41 24.78
C GLY A 571 20.35 27.00 23.49
N ASP A 572 21.62 26.74 23.14
CA ASP A 572 22.34 27.57 22.15
C ASP A 572 22.86 26.77 20.94
N ALA A 573 22.49 25.48 20.83
CA ALA A 573 22.94 24.60 19.75
C ALA A 573 21.93 24.48 18.58
N LEU A 574 20.64 24.80 18.80
CA LEU A 574 19.61 24.65 17.77
C LEU A 574 19.41 25.89 16.87
N GLN A 575 19.87 27.08 17.26
CA GLN A 575 19.71 28.30 16.44
C GLN A 575 20.80 28.46 15.37
N LYS A 576 21.90 27.71 15.43
CA LYS A 576 22.97 27.78 14.42
C LYS A 576 22.74 26.87 13.21
N THR A 577 21.76 25.98 13.26
CA THR A 577 21.48 25.02 12.17
C THR A 577 20.44 25.55 11.18
N GLU A 578 19.64 26.56 11.54
CA GLU A 578 18.64 27.17 10.65
C GLU A 578 19.22 28.27 9.74
N GLU A 579 20.24 29.02 10.16
CA GLU A 579 20.83 30.09 9.33
C GLU A 579 21.79 29.60 8.22
N GLN A 580 22.17 28.32 8.22
CA GLN A 580 23.05 27.75 7.19
C GLN A 580 22.31 27.07 6.02
N LEU A 581 20.99 26.90 6.10
CA LEU A 581 20.20 26.25 5.04
C LEU A 581 19.49 27.24 4.09
N GLU A 582 19.39 28.52 4.45
CA GLU A 582 18.76 29.55 3.58
C GLU A 582 19.74 30.25 2.61
N SER A 583 21.02 29.85 2.56
CA SER A 583 22.03 30.50 1.70
C SER A 583 22.50 29.68 0.49
N GLU A 584 21.95 28.49 0.23
CA GLU A 584 22.28 27.68 -0.96
C GLU A 584 21.18 27.63 -2.05
N GLU A 585 20.04 28.32 -1.88
CA GLU A 585 18.96 28.37 -2.90
C GLU A 585 18.95 29.64 -3.77
N ALA A 586 20.03 30.41 -3.78
CA ALA A 586 20.17 31.55 -4.70
C ALA A 586 21.57 31.61 -5.33
N LEU A 587 21.80 30.78 -6.36
CA LEU A 587 22.76 31.01 -7.45
C LEU A 587 22.42 30.17 -8.69
#